data_AF-A0A963KW32-F1
#
_entry.id   AF-A0A963KW32-F1
#
_cell.length_a   1.000
_cell.length_b   1.000
_cell.length_c   1.000
_cell.angle_alpha   90.00
_cell.angle_beta   90.00
_cell.angle_gamma   90.00
#
_symmetry.space_group_name_H-M   'P 1'
#
loop_
_entity.id
_entity.type
_entity.pdbx_description
1 polymer ?
#
loop_
_entity_poly.entity_id
_entity_poly.type
_entity_poly.pdbx_seq_one_letter_code
_entity_poly.pdbx_strand_id
1 'polypeptide(L)'
;MAEGIIERLEAAGLDLPSVAAAAGNYVPWTRSGGTIYISGQLPFRDGRLLHTGRLGDEVTTEEGQDAAKACALNILAQLRAALDGDLAKVRKCLKIGGFVASTPAFHDHPKVINGASDLMVLA
;
A
#
# COMPACT_ATOMS: atom_id res chain seq x y z
N MET A 1 -8.85 16.40 19.34
CA MET A 1 -9.24 16.20 17.93
C MET A 1 -8.38 15.06 17.44
N ALA A 2 -8.94 13.94 16.98
CA ALA A 2 -8.11 12.91 16.38
C ALA A 2 -7.51 13.50 15.09
N GLU A 3 -6.19 13.44 14.94
CA GLU A 3 -5.54 13.77 13.66
C GLU A 3 -6.18 12.91 12.56
N GLY A 4 -6.38 13.46 11.37
CA GLY A 4 -6.85 12.68 10.22
C GLY A 4 -5.70 11.85 9.65
N ILE A 5 -6.03 10.99 8.69
CA ILE A 5 -5.04 10.10 8.05
C ILE A 5 -3.94 10.92 7.37
N ILE A 6 -4.30 12.03 6.73
CA ILE A 6 -3.35 12.89 6.02
C ILE A 6 -2.38 13.54 7.00
N GLU A 7 -2.86 14.11 8.10
CA GLU A 7 -1.99 14.76 9.09
C GLU A 7 -0.99 13.76 9.71
N ARG A 8 -1.42 12.52 9.98
CA ARG A 8 -0.52 11.47 10.48
C ARG A 8 0.56 11.06 9.46
N LEU A 9 0.22 11.04 8.17
CA LEU A 9 1.18 10.77 7.11
C LEU A 9 2.19 11.92 6.97
N GLU A 10 1.71 13.17 6.96
CA GLU A 10 2.55 14.37 6.88
C GLU A 10 3.51 14.45 8.07
N ALA A 11 3.04 14.18 9.29
CA ALA A 11 3.87 14.13 10.50
C ALA A 11 4.96 13.05 10.43
N ALA A 12 4.73 11.96 9.68
CA ALA A 12 5.71 10.91 9.42
C ALA A 12 6.62 11.21 8.21
N GLY A 13 6.48 12.38 7.57
CA GLY A 13 7.22 12.76 6.36
C GLY A 13 6.81 11.95 5.13
N LEU A 14 5.54 11.54 5.06
CA LEU A 14 5.00 10.73 3.98
C LEU A 14 3.91 11.48 3.24
N ASP A 15 3.97 11.41 1.91
CA ASP A 15 2.94 11.94 1.02
C ASP A 15 2.24 10.81 0.27
N LEU A 16 0.97 11.05 -0.08
CA LEU A 16 0.26 10.14 -0.97
C LEU A 16 0.66 10.38 -2.43
N PRO A 17 1.04 9.33 -3.17
CA PRO A 17 1.38 9.45 -4.57
C PRO A 17 0.14 9.72 -5.43
N SER A 18 0.38 10.14 -6.67
CA SER A 18 -0.67 10.14 -7.69
C SER A 18 -1.17 8.71 -7.94
N VAL A 19 -2.48 8.54 -8.10
CA VAL A 19 -3.07 7.22 -8.37
C VAL A 19 -2.61 6.69 -9.74
N ALA A 20 -2.20 5.42 -9.76
CA ALA A 20 -1.93 4.71 -11.00
C ALA A 20 -3.23 4.25 -11.67
N ALA A 21 -3.25 4.27 -13.00
CA ALA A 21 -4.32 3.64 -13.78
C ALA A 21 -4.26 2.11 -13.65
N ALA A 22 -5.39 1.44 -13.89
CA ALA A 22 -5.43 -0.02 -13.90
C ALA A 22 -4.52 -0.58 -15.02
N ALA A 23 -3.77 -1.65 -14.72
CA ALA A 23 -2.85 -2.28 -15.66
C ALA A 23 -3.53 -3.24 -16.65
N GLY A 24 -4.86 -3.39 -16.57
CA GLY A 24 -5.64 -4.29 -17.42
C GLY A 24 -7.14 -4.01 -17.32
N ASN A 25 -7.96 -4.96 -17.78
CA ASN A 25 -9.42 -4.84 -17.82
C ASN A 25 -10.07 -5.09 -16.45
N TYR A 26 -9.70 -4.28 -15.45
CA TYR A 26 -10.30 -4.25 -14.12
C TYR A 26 -10.25 -2.82 -13.59
N VAL A 27 -11.05 -2.51 -12.57
CA VAL A 27 -11.08 -1.18 -11.95
C VAL A 27 -10.12 -1.10 -10.75
N PRO A 28 -9.55 0.08 -10.44
CA PRO A 28 -8.62 0.23 -9.31
C PRO A 28 -9.25 -0.09 -7.95
N TRP A 29 -10.57 0.06 -7.82
CA TRP A 29 -11.34 -0.29 -6.63
C TRP A 29 -12.82 -0.53 -6.98
N THR A 30 -13.52 -1.25 -6.12
CA THR A 30 -14.98 -1.38 -6.13
C THR A 30 -15.53 -1.15 -4.73
N ARG A 31 -16.84 -0.88 -4.63
CA ARG A 31 -17.52 -0.69 -3.35
C ARG A 31 -18.68 -1.66 -3.23
N SER A 32 -18.78 -2.34 -2.10
CA SER A 32 -19.92 -3.14 -1.71
C SER A 32 -20.40 -2.71 -0.33
N GLY A 33 -21.55 -2.03 -0.27
CA GLY A 33 -22.06 -1.43 0.96
C GLY A 33 -21.07 -0.44 1.59
N GLY A 34 -20.64 -0.74 2.83
CA GLY A 34 -19.68 0.06 3.59
C GLY A 34 -18.21 -0.30 3.35
N THR A 35 -17.92 -1.30 2.50
CA THR A 35 -16.56 -1.80 2.28
C THR A 35 -16.07 -1.41 0.89
N ILE A 36 -14.87 -0.82 0.85
CA ILE A 36 -14.14 -0.55 -0.39
C ILE A 36 -13.10 -1.65 -0.57
N TYR A 37 -13.12 -2.29 -1.73
CA TYR A 37 -12.15 -3.29 -2.15
C TYR A 37 -11.18 -2.62 -3.11
N ILE A 38 -9.90 -2.58 -2.76
CA ILE A 38 -8.85 -1.98 -3.57
C ILE A 38 -8.13 -3.11 -4.31
N SER A 39 -7.98 -2.96 -5.62
CA SER A 39 -7.24 -3.89 -6.47
C SER A 39 -5.75 -3.90 -6.10
N GLY A 40 -5.02 -4.94 -6.52
CA GLY A 40 -3.60 -5.09 -6.21
C GLY A 40 -2.79 -3.84 -6.56
N GLN A 41 -2.02 -3.34 -5.59
CA GLN A 41 -1.12 -2.20 -5.76
C GLN A 41 0.32 -2.70 -5.82
N LEU A 42 1.06 -2.18 -6.79
CA LEU A 42 2.49 -2.41 -6.97
C LEU A 42 3.30 -1.29 -6.30
N PRO A 43 4.61 -1.47 -6.06
CA PRO A 43 5.46 -0.48 -5.39
C PRO A 43 5.88 0.62 -6.38
N PHE A 44 4.90 1.28 -7.01
CA PHE A 44 5.16 2.44 -7.84
C PHE A 44 5.52 3.65 -6.99
N ARG A 45 6.58 4.34 -7.40
CA ARG A 45 6.99 5.66 -6.90
C ARG A 45 7.45 6.48 -8.08
N ASP A 46 6.91 7.68 -8.25
CA ASP A 46 7.22 8.58 -9.37
C ASP A 46 7.10 7.91 -10.75
N GLY A 47 6.07 7.06 -10.92
CA GLY A 47 5.79 6.33 -12.15
C GLY A 47 6.72 5.14 -12.45
N ARG A 48 7.61 4.78 -11.53
CA ARG A 48 8.55 3.66 -11.68
C ARG A 48 8.35 2.62 -10.58
N LEU A 49 8.59 1.35 -10.89
CA LEU A 49 8.65 0.31 -9.88
C LEU A 49 9.91 0.49 -9.06
N LEU A 50 9.76 0.59 -7.74
CA LEU A 50 10.86 0.88 -6.82
C LEU A 50 11.87 -0.26 -6.75
N HIS A 51 11.38 -1.49 -6.62
CA HIS A 51 12.18 -2.72 -6.55
C HIS A 51 11.54 -3.80 -7.43
N THR A 52 12.36 -4.50 -8.21
CA THR A 52 11.94 -5.61 -9.07
C THR A 52 12.88 -6.79 -8.90
N GLY A 53 12.33 -7.99 -8.76
CA GLY A 53 13.09 -9.21 -8.48
C GLY A 53 12.42 -10.03 -7.38
N ARG A 54 13.13 -10.99 -6.81
CA ARG A 54 12.65 -11.86 -5.74
C ARG A 54 13.45 -11.64 -4.47
N LEU A 55 12.75 -11.69 -3.33
CA LEU A 55 13.41 -11.76 -2.04
C LEU A 55 14.15 -13.09 -1.83
N GLY A 56 15.32 -13.00 -1.21
CA GLY A 56 16.24 -14.13 -1.07
C GLY A 56 17.04 -14.42 -2.34
N ASP A 57 17.07 -13.46 -3.28
CA ASP A 57 17.89 -13.48 -4.50
C ASP A 57 18.28 -12.04 -4.87
N GLU A 58 17.49 -11.33 -5.68
CA GLU A 58 17.84 -10.01 -6.20
C GLU A 58 17.45 -8.84 -5.28
N VAL A 59 16.53 -9.06 -4.34
CA VAL A 59 15.99 -8.01 -3.46
C VAL A 59 16.25 -8.37 -1.99
N THR A 60 16.71 -7.40 -1.21
CA THR A 60 16.93 -7.52 0.24
C THR A 60 15.62 -7.39 1.03
N THR A 61 15.60 -7.84 2.27
CA THR A 61 14.40 -7.73 3.13
C THR A 61 14.01 -6.28 3.35
N GLU A 62 14.99 -5.40 3.53
CA GLU A 62 14.82 -3.96 3.76
C GLU A 62 14.22 -3.28 2.52
N GLU A 63 14.71 -3.60 1.32
CA GLU A 63 14.11 -3.14 0.05
C GLU A 63 12.69 -3.70 -0.11
N GLY A 64 12.45 -4.94 0.32
CA GLY A 64 11.11 -5.52 0.37
C GLY A 64 10.16 -4.74 1.27
N GLN A 65 10.63 -4.29 2.44
CA GLN A 65 9.84 -3.45 3.35
C GLN A 65 9.51 -2.09 2.73
N ASP A 66 10.48 -1.48 2.06
CA ASP A 66 10.29 -0.22 1.34
C ASP A 66 9.29 -0.39 0.18
N ALA A 67 9.37 -1.50 -0.56
CA ALA A 67 8.37 -1.85 -1.58
C ALA A 67 6.98 -2.04 -0.96
N ALA A 68 6.86 -2.75 0.16
CA ALA A 68 5.58 -2.95 0.84
C ALA A 68 4.97 -1.62 1.33
N LYS A 69 5.81 -0.72 1.85
CA LYS A 69 5.41 0.64 2.25
C LYS A 69 4.89 1.44 1.06
N ALA A 70 5.58 1.39 -0.09
CA ALA A 70 5.13 2.03 -1.32
C ALA A 70 3.79 1.47 -1.81
N CYS A 71 3.60 0.14 -1.77
CA CYS A 71 2.31 -0.49 -2.06
C CYS A 71 1.20 0.05 -1.13
N ALA A 72 1.48 0.18 0.17
CA ALA A 72 0.51 0.68 1.15
C ALA A 72 0.15 2.16 0.92
N LEU A 73 1.11 3.01 0.55
CA LEU A 73 0.83 4.39 0.13
C LEU A 73 -0.04 4.44 -1.13
N ASN A 74 0.23 3.58 -2.11
CA ASN A 74 -0.60 3.46 -3.31
C ASN A 74 -2.03 2.98 -2.98
N ILE A 75 -2.20 2.09 -1.99
CA ILE A 75 -3.52 1.68 -1.49
C ILE A 75 -4.26 2.90 -0.90
N LEU A 76 -3.62 3.67 -0.03
CA LEU A 76 -4.23 4.87 0.58
C LEU A 76 -4.57 5.94 -0.47
N ALA A 77 -3.75 6.09 -1.52
CA ALA A 77 -4.04 6.98 -2.64
C ALA A 77 -5.31 6.55 -3.39
N GLN A 78 -5.47 5.25 -3.70
CA GLN A 78 -6.70 4.72 -4.31
C GLN A 78 -7.91 4.86 -3.39
N LEU A 79 -7.74 4.64 -2.09
CA LEU A 79 -8.80 4.83 -1.10
C LEU A 79 -9.27 6.29 -1.05
N ARG A 80 -8.32 7.24 -1.08
CA ARG A 80 -8.62 8.67 -1.16
C ARG A 80 -9.41 9.00 -2.43
N ALA A 81 -9.00 8.47 -3.58
CA ALA A 81 -9.74 8.65 -4.83
C ALA A 81 -11.17 8.05 -4.75
N ALA A 82 -11.32 6.87 -4.13
CA ALA A 82 -12.61 6.21 -3.95
C ALA A 82 -13.58 6.95 -3.01
N LEU A 83 -13.06 7.89 -2.22
CA LEU A 83 -13.81 8.68 -1.23
C LEU A 83 -13.91 10.16 -1.61
N ASP A 84 -13.64 10.50 -2.87
CA ASP A 84 -13.64 11.87 -3.39
C ASP A 84 -12.71 12.80 -2.61
N GLY A 85 -11.58 12.26 -2.15
CA GLY A 85 -10.58 12.99 -1.37
C GLY A 85 -10.75 12.90 0.15
N ASP A 86 -11.89 12.43 0.66
CA ASP A 86 -12.23 12.49 2.07
C ASP A 86 -11.91 11.18 2.82
N LEU A 87 -10.66 11.07 3.29
CA LEU A 87 -10.21 9.96 4.11
C LEU A 87 -10.78 9.92 5.53
N ALA A 88 -11.46 10.99 6.01
CA ALA A 88 -12.11 10.97 7.32
C ALA A 88 -13.31 10.01 7.38
N LYS A 89 -13.82 9.57 6.22
CA LYS A 89 -14.86 8.53 6.09
C LYS A 89 -14.36 7.12 6.42
N VAL A 90 -13.05 6.90 6.50
CA VAL A 90 -12.45 5.60 6.78
C VAL A 90 -12.61 5.27 8.26
N ARG A 91 -13.21 4.12 8.57
CA ARG A 91 -13.38 3.67 9.97
C ARG A 91 -12.28 2.75 10.46
N LYS A 92 -11.80 1.84 9.60
CA LYS A 92 -10.75 0.87 9.91
C LYS A 92 -10.30 0.14 8.66
N CYS A 93 -9.05 -0.31 8.66
CA CYS A 93 -8.58 -1.36 7.77
C CYS A 93 -9.10 -2.72 8.28
N LEU A 94 -9.88 -3.44 7.45
CA LEU A 94 -10.41 -4.75 7.82
C LEU A 94 -9.41 -5.89 7.57
N LYS A 95 -8.63 -5.76 6.49
CA LYS A 95 -7.70 -6.79 6.03
C LYS A 95 -6.65 -6.15 5.12
N ILE A 96 -5.41 -6.59 5.27
CA ILE A 96 -4.36 -6.44 4.27
C ILE A 96 -4.04 -7.81 3.66
N GLY A 97 -3.75 -7.83 2.36
CA GLY A 97 -3.26 -9.00 1.64
C GLY A 97 -1.94 -8.65 0.96
N GLY A 98 -0.86 -9.29 1.40
CA GLY A 98 0.48 -9.08 0.85
C GLY A 98 0.92 -10.27 0.00
N PHE A 99 1.35 -10.00 -1.22
CA PHE A 99 1.96 -11.00 -2.11
C PHE A 99 3.42 -10.61 -2.36
N VAL A 100 4.32 -11.54 -2.11
CA VAL A 100 5.76 -11.27 -2.09
C VAL A 100 6.47 -12.25 -3.03
N ALA A 101 7.02 -11.72 -4.11
CA ALA A 101 7.90 -12.49 -4.99
C ALA A 101 9.16 -12.88 -4.21
N SER A 102 9.40 -14.17 -4.05
CA SER A 102 10.46 -14.70 -3.20
C SER A 102 10.96 -16.04 -3.69
N THR A 103 12.20 -16.39 -3.33
CA THR A 103 12.71 -17.75 -3.52
C THR A 103 12.06 -18.72 -2.52
N PRO A 104 12.08 -20.04 -2.78
CA PRO A 104 11.54 -21.03 -1.84
C PRO A 104 12.23 -21.04 -0.46
N ALA A 105 13.46 -20.53 -0.36
CA ALA A 105 14.24 -20.50 0.88
C ALA A 105 14.02 -19.24 1.72
N PHE A 106 13.33 -18.24 1.17
CA PHE A 106 13.01 -17.02 1.91
C PHE A 106 11.76 -17.24 2.77
N HIS A 107 11.83 -16.89 4.05
CA HIS A 107 10.74 -17.12 5.02
C HIS A 107 10.40 -15.87 5.86
N ASP A 108 11.02 -14.73 5.57
CA ASP A 108 10.85 -13.47 6.30
C ASP A 108 9.70 -12.60 5.74
N HIS A 109 8.71 -13.21 5.07
CA HIS A 109 7.56 -12.50 4.49
C HIS A 109 6.82 -11.60 5.49
N PRO A 110 6.62 -11.99 6.77
CA PRO A 110 5.99 -11.09 7.74
C PRO A 110 6.78 -9.80 7.94
N LYS A 111 8.12 -9.87 8.00
CA LYS A 111 8.98 -8.69 8.15
C LYS A 111 8.81 -7.73 6.98
N VAL A 112 8.71 -8.27 5.76
CA VAL A 112 8.47 -7.48 4.54
C VAL A 112 7.13 -6.77 4.60
N ILE A 113 6.07 -7.51 4.93
CA ILE A 113 4.71 -6.97 5.00
C ILE A 113 4.55 -5.96 6.14
N ASN A 114 5.41 -5.98 7.16
CA ASN A 114 5.42 -4.93 8.19
C ASN A 114 5.60 -3.52 7.59
N GLY A 115 6.36 -3.38 6.49
CA GLY A 115 6.45 -2.10 5.79
C GLY A 115 5.09 -1.54 5.35
N ALA A 116 4.13 -2.42 5.04
CA ALA A 116 2.75 -2.04 4.75
C ALA A 116 1.87 -1.94 6.00
N SER A 117 1.94 -2.92 6.92
CA SER A 117 1.04 -2.95 8.08
C SER A 117 1.32 -1.84 9.08
N ASP A 118 2.59 -1.46 9.26
CA ASP A 118 2.96 -0.36 10.15
C ASP A 118 2.35 0.96 9.64
N LEU A 119 2.30 1.15 8.32
CA LEU A 119 1.63 2.29 7.71
C LEU A 119 0.10 2.24 7.89
N MET A 120 -0.51 1.05 7.83
CA MET A 120 -1.96 0.88 8.04
C MET A 120 -2.38 1.00 9.50
N VAL A 121 -1.44 0.88 10.45
CA VAL A 121 -1.66 1.21 11.86
C VAL A 121 -1.53 2.72 12.08
N LEU A 122 -0.61 3.37 11.37
CA LEU A 122 -0.49 4.82 11.36
C LEU A 122 -1.69 5.51 10.69
N ALA A 123 -2.22 4.95 9.61
CA ALA A 123 -3.33 5.52 8.81
C ALA A 123 -4.70 5.11 9.36
#